data_AF-A0A2N3LNK5-F1
#
_entry.id   AF-A0A2N3LNK5-F1
#
_cell.length_a   1.000
_cell.length_b   1.000
_cell.length_c   1.000
_cell.angle_alpha   90.00
_cell.angle_beta   90.00
_cell.angle_gamma   90.00
#
_symmetry.space_group_name_H-M   'P 1'
#
loop_
_entity.id
_entity.type
_entity.pdbx_description
1 polymer ?
#
loop_
_entity_poly.entity_id
_entity_poly.type
_entity_poly.pdbx_seq_one_letter_code
_entity_poly.pdbx_strand_id
1 'polypeptide(L)'
;MSDIVQALESFKEVFTIPSRIEELEKMQSYYDQETSDFLHFIEFAKPDAREMIVKYKELRESLRKRRKVKEELGILTSAKEILAYPKPKEKDFNRVIGNVKKLIKSHGNRTYTMRVRTELQEKVNG
;
A
#
# COMPACT_ATOMS: atom_id res chain seq x y z
N MET A 1 -16.20 -1.13 -32.05
CA MET A 1 -15.65 0.25 -32.00
C MET A 1 -15.56 0.76 -30.57
N SER A 2 -16.58 0.54 -29.72
CA SER A 2 -16.52 0.83 -28.27
C SER A 2 -15.29 0.23 -27.59
N ASP A 3 -14.94 -1.02 -27.90
CA ASP A 3 -13.86 -1.74 -27.20
C ASP A 3 -12.46 -1.17 -27.48
N ILE A 4 -12.22 -0.65 -28.68
CA ILE A 4 -10.93 -0.04 -29.05
C ILE A 4 -10.78 1.31 -28.34
N VAL A 5 -11.86 2.09 -28.27
CA VAL A 5 -11.87 3.37 -27.52
C VAL A 5 -11.58 3.10 -26.04
N GLN A 6 -12.26 2.12 -25.44
CA GLN A 6 -12.03 1.73 -24.04
C GLN A 6 -10.59 1.28 -23.77
N ALA A 7 -9.98 0.55 -24.72
CA ALA A 7 -8.59 0.11 -24.60
C ALA A 7 -7.61 1.31 -24.63
N LEU A 8 -7.84 2.28 -25.51
CA LEU A 8 -7.04 3.49 -25.60
C LEU A 8 -7.20 4.38 -24.35
N GLU A 9 -8.41 4.51 -23.82
CA GLU A 9 -8.67 5.20 -22.56
C GLU A 9 -7.94 4.53 -21.40
N SER A 10 -8.00 3.21 -21.31
CA SER A 10 -7.29 2.44 -20.27
C SER A 10 -5.77 2.59 -20.39
N PHE A 11 -5.24 2.66 -21.61
CA PHE A 11 -3.82 2.92 -21.83
C PHE A 11 -3.42 4.35 -21.41
N LYS A 12 -4.30 5.34 -21.64
CA LYS A 12 -4.07 6.72 -21.22
C LYS A 12 -3.89 6.84 -19.71
N GLU A 13 -4.61 6.04 -18.93
CA GLU A 13 -4.45 5.99 -17.46
C GLU A 13 -3.04 5.59 -17.01
N VAL A 14 -2.26 4.90 -17.84
CA VAL A 14 -0.86 4.57 -17.49
C VAL A 14 -0.03 5.84 -17.27
N PHE A 15 -0.34 6.93 -17.98
CA PHE A 15 0.39 8.20 -17.82
C PHE A 15 0.05 8.94 -16.53
N THR A 16 -1.03 8.58 -15.83
CA THR A 16 -1.40 9.19 -14.54
C THR A 16 -0.69 8.52 -13.36
N ILE A 17 -0.07 7.35 -13.57
CA ILE A 17 0.64 6.57 -12.55
C ILE A 17 1.68 7.39 -11.77
N PRO A 18 2.55 8.23 -12.39
CA PRO A 18 3.52 9.02 -11.65
C PRO A 18 2.88 9.97 -10.63
N SER A 19 1.84 10.71 -11.04
CA SER A 19 1.11 11.61 -10.15
C SER A 19 0.46 10.84 -9.00
N ARG A 20 -0.12 9.68 -9.29
CA ARG A 20 -0.72 8.83 -8.26
C ARG A 20 0.32 8.30 -7.26
N ILE A 21 1.53 7.98 -7.70
CA ILE A 21 2.63 7.60 -6.82
C ILE A 21 2.99 8.76 -5.88
N GLU A 22 3.13 9.98 -6.39
CA GLU A 22 3.43 11.16 -5.55
C GLU A 22 2.37 11.40 -4.48
N GLU A 23 1.08 11.22 -4.82
CA GLU A 23 -0.02 11.29 -3.85
C GLU A 23 0.12 10.21 -2.76
N LEU A 24 0.43 8.98 -3.15
CA LEU A 24 0.60 7.86 -2.23
C LEU A 24 1.83 8.02 -1.34
N GLU A 25 2.92 8.59 -1.84
CA GLU A 25 4.10 8.91 -1.03
C GLU A 25 3.78 9.95 0.05
N LYS A 26 2.99 10.98 -0.29
CA LYS A 26 2.50 11.97 0.69
C LYS A 26 1.58 11.31 1.73
N MET A 27 0.64 10.48 1.30
CA MET A 27 -0.24 9.74 2.21
C MET A 27 0.54 8.78 3.11
N GLN A 28 1.55 8.10 2.58
CA GLN A 28 2.41 7.22 3.36
C GLN A 28 3.14 8.02 4.44
N SER A 29 3.74 9.15 4.09
CA SER A 29 4.42 10.05 5.02
C SER A 29 3.48 10.54 6.12
N TYR A 30 2.25 10.93 5.77
CA TYR A 30 1.21 11.30 6.74
C TYR A 30 0.96 10.16 7.75
N TYR A 31 0.71 8.93 7.28
CA TYR A 31 0.43 7.81 8.18
C TYR A 31 1.65 7.37 9.00
N ASP A 32 2.87 7.54 8.47
CA ASP A 32 4.10 7.32 9.23
C ASP A 32 4.21 8.32 10.40
N GLN A 33 3.94 9.61 10.15
CA GLN A 33 3.93 10.65 11.19
C GLN A 33 2.81 10.41 12.22
N GLU A 34 1.58 10.15 11.76
CA GLU A 34 0.44 9.86 12.64
C GLU A 34 0.69 8.62 13.52
N THR A 35 1.32 7.57 12.96
CA THR A 35 1.74 6.41 13.75
C THR A 35 2.77 6.80 14.82
N SER A 36 3.73 7.66 14.48
CA SER A 36 4.73 8.17 15.43
C SER A 36 4.07 8.96 16.57
N ASP A 37 3.09 9.81 16.25
CA ASP A 37 2.38 10.60 17.25
C ASP A 37 1.61 9.72 18.23
N PHE A 38 0.97 8.65 17.76
CA PHE A 38 0.34 7.67 18.65
C PHE A 38 1.34 6.95 19.54
N LEU A 39 2.54 6.62 19.03
CA LEU A 39 3.59 6.01 19.84
C LEU A 39 4.11 6.99 20.89
N HIS A 40 4.32 8.25 20.53
CA HIS A 40 4.70 9.31 21.47
C HIS A 40 3.62 9.56 22.52
N PHE A 41 2.34 9.51 22.15
CA PHE A 41 1.23 9.58 23.10
C PHE A 41 1.33 8.43 24.12
N ILE A 42 1.58 7.20 23.68
CA ILE A 42 1.74 6.05 24.57
C ILE A 42 2.98 6.20 25.48
N GLU A 43 4.05 6.81 24.97
CA GLU A 43 5.30 6.99 25.70
C GLU A 43 5.23 8.11 26.75
N PHE A 44 4.65 9.26 26.38
CA PHE A 44 4.76 10.49 27.17
C PHE A 44 3.48 10.92 27.89
N ALA A 45 2.31 10.49 27.42
CA ALA A 45 1.06 10.89 28.05
C ALA A 45 0.75 10.05 29.31
N LYS A 46 -0.18 10.54 30.13
CA LYS A 46 -0.78 9.79 31.26
C LYS A 46 -2.28 9.56 31.03
N PRO A 47 -2.65 8.85 29.95
CA PRO A 47 -4.05 8.68 29.59
C PRO A 47 -4.77 7.74 30.54
N ASP A 48 -6.06 7.97 30.69
CA ASP A 48 -6.90 6.97 31.34
C ASP A 48 -7.13 5.74 30.45
N ALA A 49 -7.76 4.70 31.01
CA ALA A 49 -8.02 3.46 30.28
C ALA A 49 -8.92 3.66 29.05
N ARG A 50 -9.87 4.60 29.11
CA ARG A 50 -10.80 4.88 28.02
C ARG A 50 -10.07 5.57 26.87
N GLU A 51 -9.25 6.57 27.17
CA GLU A 51 -8.41 7.27 26.21
C GLU A 51 -7.45 6.30 25.51
N MET A 52 -6.81 5.41 26.26
CA MET A 52 -5.93 4.37 25.69
C MET A 52 -6.65 3.47 24.70
N ILE A 53 -7.87 3.00 25.02
CA ILE A 53 -8.65 2.15 24.12
C ILE A 53 -9.02 2.89 22.84
N VAL A 54 -9.40 4.16 22.95
CA VAL A 54 -9.74 4.99 21.78
C VAL A 54 -8.50 5.17 20.89
N LYS A 55 -7.38 5.61 21.46
CA LYS A 55 -6.13 5.84 20.70
C LYS A 55 -5.54 4.57 20.12
N TYR A 56 -5.67 3.44 20.81
CA TYR A 56 -5.29 2.13 20.24
C TYR A 56 -6.11 1.79 18.98
N LYS A 57 -7.41 2.06 18.97
CA LYS A 57 -8.26 1.81 17.78
C LYS A 57 -7.86 2.73 16.62
N GLU A 58 -7.63 4.01 16.89
CA GLU A 58 -7.16 4.98 15.89
C GLU A 58 -5.80 4.57 15.29
N LEU A 59 -4.83 4.20 16.14
CA LEU A 59 -3.55 3.67 15.72
C LEU A 59 -3.70 2.43 14.83
N ARG A 60 -4.58 1.49 15.22
CA ARG A 60 -4.85 0.29 14.41
C ARG A 60 -5.40 0.63 13.03
N GLU A 61 -6.26 1.64 12.94
CA GLU A 61 -6.77 2.12 11.65
C GLU A 61 -5.69 2.80 10.81
N SER A 62 -4.87 3.67 11.42
CA SER A 62 -3.73 4.30 10.75
C SER A 62 -2.78 3.27 10.15
N LEU A 63 -2.39 2.26 10.93
CA LEU A 63 -1.53 1.16 10.48
C LEU A 63 -2.14 0.36 9.31
N ARG A 64 -3.47 0.17 9.31
CA ARG A 64 -4.19 -0.51 8.22
C ARG A 64 -4.22 0.35 6.95
N LYS A 65 -4.51 1.65 7.07
CA LYS A 65 -4.53 2.59 5.95
C LYS A 65 -3.13 2.70 5.32
N ARG A 66 -2.10 2.86 6.16
CA ARG A 66 -0.70 2.82 5.76
C ARG A 66 -0.34 1.56 4.97
N ARG A 67 -0.80 0.39 5.43
CA ARG A 67 -0.55 -0.88 4.73
C ARG A 67 -1.15 -0.87 3.32
N LYS A 68 -2.40 -0.43 3.18
CA LYS A 68 -3.08 -0.32 1.87
C LYS A 68 -2.34 0.63 0.93
N VAL A 69 -1.93 1.81 1.43
CA VAL A 69 -1.13 2.78 0.66
C VAL A 69 0.17 2.14 0.18
N LYS A 70 0.89 1.43 1.06
CA LYS A 70 2.14 0.76 0.70
C LYS A 70 1.95 -0.36 -0.33
N GLU A 71 0.84 -1.09 -0.26
CA GLU A 71 0.49 -2.13 -1.24
C GLU A 71 0.18 -1.51 -2.61
N GLU A 72 -0.64 -0.46 -2.65
CA GLU A 72 -0.95 0.28 -3.88
C GLU A 72 0.32 0.91 -4.49
N LEU A 73 1.15 1.55 -3.67
CA LEU A 73 2.42 2.13 -4.09
C LEU A 73 3.37 1.07 -4.67
N GLY A 74 3.43 -0.13 -4.07
CA GLY A 74 4.20 -1.24 -4.62
C GLY A 74 3.72 -1.69 -6.00
N ILE A 75 2.39 -1.80 -6.18
CA ILE A 75 1.77 -2.13 -7.47
C ILE A 75 2.09 -1.06 -8.52
N LEU A 76 1.85 0.21 -8.21
CA LEU A 76 2.04 1.31 -9.14
C LEU A 76 3.50 1.55 -9.47
N THR A 77 4.41 1.37 -8.52
CA THR A 77 5.85 1.44 -8.77
C THR A 77 6.28 0.36 -9.76
N SER A 78 5.74 -0.86 -9.63
CA SER A 78 5.99 -1.92 -10.61
C SER A 78 5.37 -1.60 -11.97
N ALA A 79 4.19 -0.97 -12.02
CA ALA A 79 3.52 -0.60 -13.27
C ALA A 79 4.23 0.55 -14.00
N LYS A 80 4.75 1.55 -13.25
CA LYS A 80 5.50 2.71 -13.76
C LYS A 80 6.71 2.29 -14.59
N GLU A 81 7.26 1.10 -14.36
CA GLU A 81 8.36 0.52 -15.14
C GLU A 81 8.10 0.57 -16.66
N ILE A 82 6.84 0.45 -17.10
CA ILE A 82 6.51 0.54 -18.54
C ILE A 82 6.85 1.90 -19.15
N LEU A 83 6.74 2.97 -18.37
CA LEU A 83 7.02 4.35 -18.80
C LEU A 83 8.53 4.63 -18.91
N ALA A 84 9.38 3.78 -18.34
CA ALA A 84 10.83 3.91 -18.48
C ALA A 84 11.31 3.45 -19.87
N TYR A 85 10.48 2.75 -20.64
CA TYR A 85 10.81 2.31 -22.00
C TYR A 85 10.46 3.39 -23.01
N PRO A 86 11.42 3.89 -23.82
CA PRO A 86 11.13 4.89 -24.86
C PRO A 86 10.17 4.38 -25.95
N LYS A 87 10.20 3.07 -26.21
CA LYS A 87 9.36 2.36 -27.19
C LYS A 87 9.01 0.97 -26.64
N PRO A 88 8.04 0.87 -25.71
CA PRO A 88 7.69 -0.41 -25.11
C PRO A 88 7.14 -1.37 -26.17
N LYS A 89 7.66 -2.61 -26.16
CA LYS A 89 7.18 -3.69 -27.02
C LYS A 89 6.23 -4.59 -26.23
N GLU A 90 5.50 -5.44 -26.93
CA GLU A 90 4.57 -6.40 -26.32
C GLU A 90 5.22 -7.22 -25.18
N LYS A 91 6.47 -7.67 -25.38
CA LYS A 91 7.23 -8.39 -24.34
C LYS A 91 7.42 -7.58 -23.05
N ASP A 92 7.56 -6.26 -23.15
CA ASP A 92 7.77 -5.36 -22.01
C ASP A 92 6.46 -5.21 -21.23
N PHE A 93 5.33 -5.04 -21.94
CA PHE A 93 3.99 -5.09 -21.35
C PHE A 93 3.72 -6.42 -20.65
N ASN A 94 3.96 -7.55 -21.33
CA ASN A 94 3.73 -8.88 -20.76
C ASN A 94 4.53 -9.10 -19.47
N ARG A 95 5.78 -8.62 -19.43
CA ARG A 95 6.63 -8.67 -18.23
C ARG A 95 6.08 -7.82 -17.09
N VAL A 96 5.78 -6.54 -17.35
CA VAL A 96 5.24 -5.61 -16.35
C VAL A 96 3.90 -6.11 -15.81
N ILE A 97 2.98 -6.54 -16.68
CA ILE A 97 1.70 -7.14 -16.30
C ILE A 97 1.91 -8.39 -15.44
N GLY A 98 2.85 -9.26 -15.82
CA GLY A 98 3.21 -10.45 -15.05
C GLY A 98 3.69 -10.11 -13.63
N ASN A 99 4.53 -9.08 -13.50
CA ASN A 99 5.03 -8.61 -12.20
C ASN A 99 3.90 -8.03 -11.33
N VAL A 100 3.07 -7.16 -11.90
CA VAL A 100 1.91 -6.58 -11.20
C VAL A 100 0.94 -7.67 -10.74
N LYS A 101 0.62 -8.65 -11.59
CA LYS A 101 -0.24 -9.79 -11.22
C LYS A 101 0.33 -10.60 -10.05
N LYS A 102 1.65 -10.85 -10.04
CA LYS A 102 2.32 -11.54 -8.94
C LYS A 102 2.23 -10.75 -7.63
N LEU A 103 2.42 -9.43 -7.69
CA LEU A 103 2.28 -8.55 -6.52
C LEU A 103 0.86 -8.56 -5.95
N ILE A 104 -0.15 -8.36 -6.80
CA ILE A 104 -1.56 -8.40 -6.40
C ILE A 104 -1.89 -9.75 -5.74
N LYS A 105 -1.47 -10.87 -6.35
CA LYS A 105 -1.66 -12.21 -5.78
C LYS A 105 -0.94 -12.37 -4.43
N SER A 106 0.28 -11.85 -4.31
CA SER A 106 1.01 -11.87 -3.04
C SER A 106 0.26 -11.11 -1.95
N HIS A 107 -0.26 -9.92 -2.25
CA HIS A 107 -1.00 -9.10 -1.30
C HIS A 107 -2.28 -9.77 -0.81
N GLY A 108 -3.05 -10.43 -1.70
CA GLY A 108 -4.29 -11.12 -1.34
C GLY A 108 -4.10 -12.31 -0.39
N ASN A 109 -2.92 -12.93 -0.36
CA ASN A 109 -2.63 -14.14 0.44
C ASN A 109 -1.71 -13.86 1.65
N ARG A 110 -1.48 -12.59 2.01
CA ARG A 110 -0.54 -12.24 3.08
C ARG A 110 -1.12 -12.52 4.47
N THR A 111 -0.55 -13.51 5.13
CA THR A 111 -0.65 -13.67 6.59
C THR A 111 0.57 -13.01 7.25
N TYR A 112 0.35 -12.27 8.35
CA TYR A 112 1.45 -11.61 9.06
C TYR A 112 2.20 -12.61 9.95
N THR A 113 3.51 -12.70 9.80
CA THR A 113 4.37 -13.52 10.65
C THR A 113 5.05 -12.65 11.71
N MET A 114 4.75 -12.89 12.98
CA MET A 114 5.39 -12.25 14.12
C MET A 114 6.88 -12.63 14.14
N ARG A 115 7.77 -11.65 14.31
CA ARG A 115 9.24 -11.87 14.25
C ARG A 115 9.89 -12.01 15.63
N VAL A 116 9.35 -11.32 16.63
CA VAL A 116 9.94 -11.22 17.98
C VAL A 116 8.99 -11.79 19.02
N ARG A 117 7.75 -11.30 19.05
CA ARG A 117 6.69 -11.79 19.95
C ARG A 117 5.93 -12.94 19.29
N THR A 118 6.64 -14.02 18.99
CA THR A 118 6.12 -15.19 18.26
C THR A 118 5.00 -15.90 19.02
N GLU A 119 4.95 -15.77 20.35
CA GLU A 119 3.88 -16.30 21.19
C GLU A 119 2.50 -15.70 20.87
N LEU A 120 2.46 -14.52 20.24
CA LEU A 120 1.22 -13.87 19.84
C LEU A 120 0.72 -14.34 18.46
N GLN A 121 1.46 -15.19 17.74
CA GLN A 121 1.13 -15.59 16.37
C GLN A 121 -0.27 -16.20 16.25
N GLU A 122 -0.67 -17.00 17.23
CA GLU A 122 -2.00 -17.64 17.28
C GLU A 122 -3.14 -16.62 17.31
N LYS A 123 -2.94 -15.47 17.99
CA LYS A 123 -3.94 -14.40 18.06
C LYS A 123 -4.05 -13.57 16.77
N VAL A 124 -3.07 -13.71 15.86
CA VAL A 124 -3.02 -12.96 14.58
C VAL A 124 -3.54 -13.80 13.41
N ASN A 125 -3.42 -15.13 13.50
CA ASN A 125 -3.81 -16.07 12.45
C ASN A 125 -5.19 -16.71 12.66
N GLY A 126 -5.91 -16.30 13.71
CA GLY A 126 -7.28 -16.76 14.00
C GLY A 126 -8.29 -16.35 12.93
#